data_AF-A0A968MGY5-F1
#
_entry.id   AF-A0A968MGY5-F1
#
_cell.length_a   1.000
_cell.length_b   1.000
_cell.length_c   1.000
_cell.angle_alpha   90.00
_cell.angle_beta   90.00
_cell.angle_gamma   90.00
#
_symmetry.space_group_name_H-M   'P 1'
#
loop_
_entity.id
_entity.type
_entity.pdbx_description
1 polymer ?
#
loop_
_entity_poly.entity_id
_entity_poly.type
_entity_poly.pdbx_seq_one_letter_code
_entity_poly.pdbx_strand_id
1 'polypeptide(L)'
;MTIDEETKLLVHPFQVMEVALHNYMRLKASDAVDRIKMVVDEVKAVKGTFISLWHNESLSEYGMWIGWRKVFEQMVKYASANKN
;
A
#
# COMPACT_ATOMS: atom_id res chain seq x y z
N MET A 1 9.80 36.28 9.17
CA MET A 1 10.39 35.10 8.52
C MET A 1 10.26 33.95 9.49
N THR A 2 9.54 32.89 9.13
CA THR A 2 9.58 31.64 9.89
C THR A 2 10.95 31.01 9.69
N ILE A 3 11.60 30.65 10.79
CA ILE A 3 12.88 29.96 10.82
C ILE A 3 12.63 28.49 10.48
N ASP A 4 13.47 27.92 9.63
CA ASP A 4 13.50 26.48 9.35
C ASP A 4 14.18 25.79 10.53
N GLU A 5 13.41 25.04 11.34
CA GLU A 5 13.87 24.41 12.57
C GLU A 5 13.43 22.94 12.66
N GLU A 6 14.30 22.08 13.20
CA GLU A 6 13.98 20.67 13.42
C GLU A 6 12.95 20.51 14.54
N THR A 7 11.92 19.69 14.29
CA THR A 7 10.91 19.35 15.29
C THR A 7 11.07 17.90 15.75
N LYS A 8 10.45 17.54 16.87
CA LYS A 8 10.35 16.14 17.32
C LYS A 8 9.35 15.30 16.52
N LEU A 9 8.84 15.81 15.40
CA LEU A 9 7.89 15.09 14.55
C LEU A 9 8.60 13.93 13.85
N LEU A 10 8.10 12.72 14.07
CA LEU A 10 8.56 11.53 13.34
C LEU A 10 7.62 11.25 12.17
N VAL A 11 8.17 11.15 10.96
CA VAL A 11 7.42 10.82 9.75
C VAL A 11 7.45 9.30 9.52
N HIS A 12 6.27 8.70 9.37
CA HIS A 12 6.12 7.30 8.97
C HIS A 12 5.64 7.23 7.51
N PRO A 13 6.52 6.94 6.53
CA PRO A 13 6.13 6.89 5.13
C PRO A 13 5.36 5.60 4.81
N PHE A 14 4.38 5.70 3.92
CA PHE A 14 3.68 4.56 3.33
C PHE A 14 4.15 4.31 1.91
N GLN A 15 4.11 3.05 1.48
CA GLN A 15 4.68 2.62 0.19
C GLN A 15 3.62 2.35 -0.87
N VAL A 16 2.36 2.13 -0.47
CA VAL A 16 1.26 1.78 -1.38
C VAL A 16 -0.01 2.55 -1.02
N MET A 17 -0.69 3.04 -2.06
CA MET A 17 -2.06 3.53 -2.02
C MET A 17 -2.80 2.96 -3.24
N GLU A 18 -3.98 2.40 -3.03
CA GLU A 18 -4.82 1.76 -4.04
C GLU A 18 -5.28 2.72 -5.14
N VAL A 19 -5.54 3.99 -4.82
CA VAL A 19 -5.85 5.03 -5.82
C VAL A 19 -4.66 5.24 -6.78
N ALA A 20 -3.42 5.16 -6.28
CA ALA A 20 -2.21 5.23 -7.11
C ALA A 20 -2.14 4.05 -8.09
N LEU A 21 -2.37 2.84 -7.58
CA LEU A 21 -2.36 1.61 -8.36
C LEU A 21 -3.48 1.61 -9.43
N HIS A 22 -4.69 2.04 -9.06
CA HIS A 22 -5.84 2.01 -9.95
C HIS A 22 -5.86 3.19 -10.93
N ASN A 23 -5.91 4.43 -10.43
CA ASN A 23 -6.25 5.60 -11.25
C ASN A 23 -5.03 6.10 -12.04
N TYR A 24 -3.85 6.08 -11.42
CA TYR A 24 -2.64 6.62 -12.02
C TYR A 24 -1.87 5.56 -12.81
N MET A 25 -1.65 4.38 -12.20
CA MET A 25 -0.93 3.28 -12.84
C MET A 25 -1.82 2.41 -13.73
N ARG A 26 -3.15 2.57 -13.67
CA ARG A 26 -4.12 1.83 -14.49
C ARG A 26 -3.99 0.31 -14.39
N LEU A 27 -3.61 -0.17 -13.21
CA LEU A 27 -3.47 -1.60 -12.96
C LEU A 27 -4.83 -2.25 -12.76
N LYS A 28 -4.97 -3.48 -13.27
CA LYS A 28 -6.06 -4.37 -12.87
C LYS A 28 -5.80 -4.90 -11.46
N ALA A 29 -6.84 -5.39 -10.79
CA ALA A 29 -6.74 -5.93 -9.44
C ALA A 29 -5.67 -7.05 -9.32
N SER A 30 -5.54 -7.93 -10.31
CA SER A 30 -4.49 -8.97 -10.33
C SER A 30 -3.09 -8.37 -10.35
N ASP A 31 -2.86 -7.39 -11.23
CA ASP A 31 -1.55 -6.79 -11.45
C ASP A 31 -1.15 -5.91 -10.26
N ALA A 32 -2.14 -5.29 -9.62
CA ALA A 32 -1.97 -4.55 -8.37
C ALA A 32 -1.46 -5.45 -7.24
N VAL A 33 -1.99 -6.67 -7.10
CA VAL A 33 -1.51 -7.63 -6.10
C VAL A 33 -0.02 -7.94 -6.31
N ASP A 34 0.39 -8.25 -7.54
CA ASP A 34 1.77 -8.62 -7.80
C ASP A 34 2.71 -7.44 -7.61
N ARG A 35 2.28 -6.22 -8.00
CA ARG A 35 3.02 -4.99 -7.71
C ARG A 35 3.21 -4.78 -6.20
N ILE A 36 2.17 -5.01 -5.41
CA ILE A 36 2.22 -4.89 -3.95
C ILE A 36 3.19 -5.90 -3.35
N LYS A 37 3.15 -7.17 -3.78
CA LYS A 37 4.07 -8.20 -3.29
C LYS A 37 5.53 -7.81 -3.52
N MET A 38 5.86 -7.29 -4.71
CA MET A 38 7.21 -6.79 -5.00
C MET A 38 7.62 -5.71 -4.01
N VAL A 39 6.77 -4.72 -3.76
CA VAL A 39 7.07 -3.63 -2.80
C VAL A 39 7.24 -4.19 -1.38
N VAL A 40 6.40 -5.14 -0.97
CA VAL A 40 6.51 -5.81 0.34
C VAL A 40 7.85 -6.55 0.47
N ASP A 41 8.28 -7.27 -0.57
CA ASP A 41 9.56 -7.99 -0.55
C ASP A 41 10.76 -7.04 -0.48
N GLU A 42 10.74 -5.91 -1.20
CA GLU A 42 11.78 -4.87 -1.10
C GLU A 42 11.87 -4.28 0.31
N VAL A 43 10.73 -3.99 0.94
CA VAL A 43 10.70 -3.48 2.33
C VAL A 43 11.22 -4.54 3.31
N LYS A 44 10.84 -5.81 3.13
CA LYS A 44 11.34 -6.92 3.96
C LYS A 44 12.84 -7.13 3.80
N ALA A 45 13.40 -6.97 2.59
CA ALA A 45 14.82 -7.15 2.31
C ALA A 45 15.71 -6.19 3.14
N VAL A 46 15.20 -5.00 3.44
CA VAL A 46 15.89 -3.99 4.27
C VAL A 46 15.41 -3.98 5.72
N LYS A 47 14.59 -4.95 6.14
CA LYS A 47 13.95 -5.02 7.48
C LYS A 47 13.16 -3.75 7.83
N GLY A 48 12.57 -3.12 6.83
CA GLY A 48 11.75 -1.92 7.00
C GLY A 48 10.33 -2.23 7.48
N THR A 49 9.57 -1.17 7.77
CA THR A 49 8.15 -1.25 8.10
C THR A 49 7.32 -0.96 6.87
N PHE A 50 6.54 -1.94 6.41
CA PHE A 50 5.60 -1.74 5.32
C PHE A 50 4.31 -1.09 5.83
N ILE A 51 3.95 0.06 5.26
CA ILE A 51 2.69 0.76 5.57
C ILE A 51 1.91 0.97 4.27
N SER A 52 0.62 0.64 4.29
CA SER A 52 -0.30 0.82 3.17
C SER A 52 -1.46 1.74 3.54
N LEU A 53 -1.89 2.58 2.60
CA LEU A 53 -3.06 3.46 2.71
C LEU A 53 -4.21 2.89 1.86
N TRP A 54 -5.43 2.91 2.41
CA TRP A 54 -6.66 2.46 1.72
C TRP A 54 -7.84 3.36 2.07
N HIS A 55 -8.72 3.63 1.10
CA HIS A 55 -9.98 4.32 1.31
C HIS A 55 -11.13 3.33 1.47
N ASN A 56 -12.12 3.64 2.31
CA ASN A 56 -13.27 2.75 2.51
C ASN A 56 -14.06 2.48 1.22
N GLU A 57 -14.16 3.50 0.35
CA GLU A 57 -14.84 3.37 -0.94
C GLU A 57 -14.16 2.31 -1.83
N SER A 58 -12.83 2.20 -1.78
CA SER A 58 -12.10 1.22 -2.59
C SER A 58 -12.33 -0.23 -2.15
N LEU A 59 -12.90 -0.44 -0.97
CA LEU A 59 -13.22 -1.76 -0.41
C LEU A 59 -14.71 -2.11 -0.54
N SER A 60 -15.49 -1.23 -1.20
CA SER A 60 -16.94 -1.34 -1.34
C SER A 60 -17.40 -2.44 -2.30
N GLU A 61 -16.52 -2.91 -3.19
CA GLU A 61 -16.88 -3.79 -4.32
C GLU A 61 -17.94 -3.17 -5.25
N TYR A 62 -17.92 -1.83 -5.39
CA TYR A 62 -18.85 -1.08 -6.24
C TYR A 62 -18.13 -0.30 -7.34
N GLY A 63 -18.75 -0.21 -8.51
CA GLY A 63 -18.26 0.57 -9.64
C GLY A 63 -16.86 0.13 -10.07
N MET A 64 -15.92 1.08 -10.12
CA MET A 64 -14.53 0.80 -10.52
C MET A 64 -13.74 0.00 -9.48
N TRP A 65 -14.28 -0.17 -8.27
CA TRP A 65 -13.63 -0.85 -7.15
C TRP A 65 -14.02 -2.33 -7.03
N ILE A 66 -14.75 -2.89 -7.99
CA ILE A 66 -15.01 -4.33 -8.06
C ILE A 66 -13.67 -5.10 -8.14
N GLY A 67 -13.47 -6.04 -7.23
CA GLY A 67 -12.27 -6.86 -7.08
C GLY A 67 -11.19 -6.26 -6.17
N TRP A 68 -11.32 -5.01 -5.71
CA TRP A 68 -10.28 -4.33 -4.94
C TRP A 68 -10.24 -4.73 -3.46
N ARG A 69 -11.34 -5.20 -2.87
CA ARG A 69 -11.32 -5.83 -1.53
C ARG A 69 -10.41 -7.05 -1.51
N LYS A 70 -10.44 -7.85 -2.57
CA LYS A 70 -9.57 -9.03 -2.71
C LYS A 70 -8.09 -8.64 -2.79
N VAL A 71 -7.77 -7.50 -3.40
CA VAL A 71 -6.39 -6.97 -3.43
C VAL A 71 -5.92 -6.67 -1.99
N PHE A 72 -6.75 -5.98 -1.21
CA PHE A 72 -6.46 -5.69 0.19
C PHE A 72 -6.24 -6.96 1.02
N GLU A 73 -7.15 -7.93 0.94
CA GLU A 73 -7.05 -9.20 1.68
C GLU A 73 -5.79 -9.99 1.30
N GLN A 74 -5.44 -10.03 0.01
CA GLN A 74 -4.22 -10.71 -0.46
C GLN A 74 -2.95 -9.99 -0.02
N MET A 75 -2.94 -8.65 -0.03
CA MET A 75 -1.85 -7.86 0.53
C MET A 75 -1.66 -8.19 2.01
N VAL A 76 -2.72 -8.12 2.83
CA VAL A 76 -2.63 -8.38 4.27
C VAL A 76 -2.09 -9.79 4.52
N LYS A 77 -2.60 -10.79 3.79
CA LYS A 77 -2.12 -12.18 3.89
C LYS A 77 -0.64 -12.30 3.53
N TYR A 78 -0.18 -11.65 2.46
CA TYR A 78 1.21 -11.73 2.01
C TYR A 78 2.18 -10.96 2.92
N ALA A 79 1.81 -9.75 3.33
CA ALA A 79 2.61 -8.91 4.20
C ALA A 79 2.81 -9.56 5.58
N SER A 80 1.74 -10.13 6.13
CA SER A 80 1.74 -10.78 7.45
C SER A 80 2.34 -12.20 7.45
N ALA A 81 2.60 -12.78 6.28
CA ALA A 81 3.26 -14.07 6.21
C ALA A 81 4.73 -13.93 6.65
N ASN A 82 5.06 -14.55 7.77
CA ASN A 82 6.44 -14.68 8.24
C ASN A 82 7.20 -15.60 7.28
N LYS A 83 8.21 -15.08 6.59
CA LYS A 83 9.32 -15.91 6.11
C LYS A 83 10.13 -16.25 7.36
N ASN A 84 9.80 -17.36 8.01
CA ASN A 84 10.66 -17.97 9.03
C ASN A 84 12.04 -18.25 8.42
#